data_AF-A0AAV5M088-F1
#
_entry.id   AF-A0AAV5M088-F1
#
_cell.length_a   1.000
_cell.length_b   1.000
_cell.length_c   1.000
_cell.angle_alpha   90.00
_cell.angle_beta   90.00
_cell.angle_gamma   90.00
#
_symmetry.space_group_name_H-M   'P 1'
#
loop_
_entity.id
_entity.type
_entity.pdbx_description
1 polymer ?
#
loop_
_entity_poly.entity_id
_entity_poly.type
_entity_poly.pdbx_seq_one_letter_code
_entity_poly.pdbx_strand_id
1 'polypeptide(L)'
;MCIMHPHPLLCHLLHYYWTNWCINYCKSNLFSHWKIRRVNEPISRRQTLQISQKDQSSCLTGNPIDDCWKCDPDWANNRQRLADCAIGFGQYTLGGKGGEYYIVTDSSDDDAVTHKPGTLRYAVLQEEPL
;
A
#
# COMPACT_ATOMS: atom_id res chain seq x y z
N MET A 1 -16.75 20.09 5.01
CA MET A 1 -17.07 20.37 6.43
C MET A 1 -18.56 20.69 6.55
N CYS A 2 -19.41 19.70 6.81
CA CYS A 2 -20.85 19.91 6.95
C CYS A 2 -21.24 19.86 8.42
N ILE A 3 -21.40 21.03 9.06
CA ILE A 3 -21.81 21.11 10.47
C ILE A 3 -23.34 21.06 10.52
N MET A 4 -23.88 19.92 10.98
CA MET A 4 -25.28 19.81 11.40
C MET A 4 -25.32 19.22 12.82
N HIS A 5 -25.92 19.95 13.76
CA HIS A 5 -26.20 19.44 15.10
C HIS A 5 -27.26 18.32 15.02
N PRO A 6 -26.96 17.08 15.44
CA PRO A 6 -27.91 15.98 15.34
C PRO A 6 -28.78 15.85 16.58
N HIS A 7 -30.11 15.75 16.39
CA HIS A 7 -31.02 15.29 17.43
C HIS A 7 -30.66 13.83 17.80
N PRO A 8 -30.48 13.46 19.09
CA PRO A 8 -29.78 12.22 19.47
C PRO A 8 -30.31 10.91 18.84
N LEU A 9 -31.63 10.81 18.61
CA LEU A 9 -32.24 9.60 18.05
C LEU A 9 -31.94 9.38 16.55
N LEU A 10 -31.68 10.44 15.79
CA LEU A 10 -31.25 10.33 14.38
C LEU A 10 -29.80 9.85 14.27
N CYS A 11 -28.95 10.18 15.25
CA CYS A 11 -27.52 9.88 15.22
C CYS A 11 -27.23 8.37 15.22
N HIS A 12 -27.97 7.57 15.99
CA HIS A 12 -27.79 6.11 16.04
C HIS A 12 -28.23 5.42 14.75
N LEU A 13 -29.38 5.82 14.18
CA LEU A 13 -29.86 5.27 12.91
C LEU A 13 -28.90 5.62 11.77
N LEU A 14 -28.43 6.86 11.70
CA LEU A 14 -27.46 7.28 10.69
C LEU A 14 -26.12 6.54 10.83
N HIS A 15 -25.57 6.35 12.04
CA HIS A 15 -24.38 5.52 12.23
C HIS A 15 -24.61 4.05 11.84
N TYR A 16 -25.76 3.47 12.16
CA TYR A 16 -26.06 2.08 11.78
C TYR A 16 -26.24 1.92 10.26
N TYR A 17 -26.86 2.89 9.60
CA TYR A 17 -26.94 2.94 8.14
C TYR A 17 -25.59 3.19 7.48
N TRP A 18 -24.76 4.12 7.97
CA TRP A 18 -23.42 4.38 7.41
C TRP A 18 -22.48 3.19 7.60
N THR A 19 -22.44 2.57 8.78
CA THR A 19 -21.59 1.39 9.00
C THR A 19 -22.05 0.21 8.14
N ASN A 20 -23.35 -0.08 8.06
CA ASN A 20 -23.85 -1.12 7.16
C ASN A 20 -23.70 -0.76 5.68
N TRP A 21 -23.78 0.51 5.29
CA TRP A 21 -23.55 0.95 3.91
C TRP A 21 -22.08 0.78 3.53
N CYS A 22 -21.13 1.23 4.35
CA CYS A 22 -19.70 0.97 4.13
C CYS A 22 -19.38 -0.53 4.09
N ILE A 23 -19.89 -1.33 5.05
CA ILE A 23 -19.70 -2.78 5.08
C ILE A 23 -20.27 -3.46 3.82
N ASN A 24 -21.47 -3.07 3.38
CA ASN A 24 -22.10 -3.68 2.22
C ASN A 24 -21.56 -3.14 0.89
N TYR A 25 -21.07 -1.91 0.82
CA TYR A 25 -20.36 -1.34 -0.33
C TYR A 25 -18.99 -2.02 -0.54
N CYS A 26 -18.26 -2.29 0.55
CA CYS A 26 -17.09 -3.16 0.49
C CYS A 26 -17.47 -4.57 0.01
N LYS A 27 -18.52 -5.19 0.56
CA LYS A 27 -18.96 -6.54 0.14
C LYS A 27 -19.41 -6.61 -1.33
N SER A 28 -20.14 -5.61 -1.83
CA SER A 28 -20.70 -5.64 -3.18
C SER A 28 -19.65 -5.39 -4.27
N ASN A 29 -18.69 -4.49 -4.03
CA ASN A 29 -17.66 -4.18 -5.03
C ASN A 29 -16.44 -5.11 -5.01
N LEU A 30 -16.18 -5.89 -3.94
CA LEU A 30 -15.05 -6.83 -3.91
C LEU A 30 -15.31 -8.19 -4.59
N PHE A 31 -16.56 -8.56 -4.90
CA PHE A 31 -16.90 -9.96 -5.18
C PHE A 31 -16.85 -10.42 -6.65
N SER A 32 -16.68 -9.52 -7.62
CA SER A 32 -16.77 -9.84 -9.06
C SER A 32 -15.46 -9.72 -9.85
N HIS A 33 -14.43 -9.07 -9.31
CA HIS A 33 -13.06 -9.13 -9.87
C HIS A 33 -12.03 -9.52 -8.80
N TRP A 34 -12.35 -10.54 -8.00
CA TRP A 34 -11.43 -11.11 -7.01
C TRP A 34 -10.29 -11.94 -7.66
N LYS A 35 -9.53 -11.32 -8.58
CA LYS A 35 -8.21 -11.80 -9.03
C LYS A 35 -7.16 -11.44 -7.97
N ILE A 36 -7.36 -12.00 -6.78
CA ILE A 36 -6.32 -12.09 -5.74
C ILE A 36 -5.11 -12.71 -6.45
N ARG A 37 -3.94 -12.07 -6.37
CA ARG A 37 -2.68 -12.73 -6.71
C ARG A 37 -2.49 -13.85 -5.69
N ARG A 38 -3.06 -15.02 -5.98
CA ARG A 38 -2.80 -16.23 -5.21
C ARG A 38 -1.29 -16.43 -5.26
N VAL A 39 -0.68 -16.24 -4.10
CA VAL A 39 0.61 -16.82 -3.74
C VAL A 39 0.44 -18.33 -3.93
N ASN A 40 0.77 -18.81 -5.15
CA ASN A 40 0.59 -20.20 -5.63
C ASN A 40 1.64 -21.14 -5.00
N GLU A 41 1.82 -20.99 -3.69
CA GLU A 41 3.15 -21.03 -3.08
C GLU A 41 3.18 -21.59 -1.64
N PRO A 42 2.18 -22.36 -1.17
CA PRO A 42 2.41 -23.30 -0.07
C PRO A 42 2.25 -24.78 -0.45
N ILE A 43 1.68 -25.10 -1.61
CA ILE A 43 1.49 -26.50 -2.06
C ILE A 43 2.72 -27.01 -2.81
N SER A 44 3.18 -26.28 -3.85
CA SER A 44 4.39 -26.64 -4.61
C SER A 44 5.65 -26.66 -3.73
N ARG A 45 5.80 -25.64 -2.85
CA ARG A 45 6.97 -25.48 -1.97
C ARG A 45 7.23 -26.67 -1.02
N ARG A 46 6.27 -27.57 -0.79
CA ARG A 46 6.50 -28.81 -0.02
C ARG A 46 7.12 -29.96 -0.83
N GLN A 47 7.02 -29.96 -2.16
CA GLN A 47 7.59 -31.00 -3.04
C GLN A 47 8.93 -30.56 -3.65
N THR A 48 9.11 -29.27 -3.96
CA THR A 48 10.32 -28.77 -4.66
C THR A 48 11.60 -28.79 -3.81
N LEU A 49 11.48 -28.92 -2.49
CA LEU A 49 12.60 -28.88 -1.52
C LEU A 49 13.74 -29.87 -1.78
N GLN A 50 13.49 -30.96 -2.53
CA GLN A 50 14.49 -31.99 -2.83
C GLN A 50 15.16 -31.88 -4.22
N ILE A 51 14.65 -31.01 -5.12
CA ILE A 51 15.06 -31.03 -6.54
C ILE A 51 15.76 -29.73 -6.97
N SER A 52 15.41 -28.57 -6.42
CA SER A 52 15.87 -27.25 -6.93
C SER A 52 16.88 -26.52 -6.04
N GLN A 53 17.80 -27.23 -5.37
CA GLN A 53 18.81 -26.58 -4.51
C GLN A 53 20.02 -26.00 -5.26
N LYS A 54 20.17 -26.22 -6.58
CA LYS A 54 21.45 -25.94 -7.27
C LYS A 54 21.58 -24.55 -7.91
N ASP A 55 20.50 -23.98 -8.46
CA ASP A 55 20.59 -22.83 -9.38
C ASP A 55 19.60 -21.66 -9.11
N GLN A 56 18.97 -21.59 -7.92
CA GLN A 56 18.03 -20.50 -7.55
C GLN A 56 18.29 -19.88 -6.15
N SER A 57 19.47 -20.09 -5.58
CA SER A 57 19.76 -19.86 -4.15
C SER A 57 20.27 -18.46 -3.77
N SER A 58 20.44 -17.52 -4.70
CA SER A 58 21.22 -16.29 -4.47
C SER A 58 20.49 -15.12 -3.81
N CYS A 59 19.15 -15.05 -3.85
CA CYS A 59 18.41 -13.86 -3.37
C CYS A 59 17.14 -14.15 -2.55
N LEU A 60 16.50 -15.32 -2.71
CA LEU A 60 15.22 -15.61 -2.06
C LEU A 60 15.34 -15.57 -0.52
N THR A 61 14.68 -14.58 0.08
CA THR A 61 14.55 -14.39 1.53
C THR A 61 13.49 -15.31 2.14
N GLY A 62 12.54 -15.77 1.32
CA GLY A 62 11.37 -16.51 1.76
C GLY A 62 10.17 -15.63 2.14
N ASN A 63 10.33 -14.29 2.15
CA ASN A 63 9.23 -13.34 2.24
C ASN A 63 8.83 -12.91 0.80
N PRO A 64 7.61 -13.23 0.31
CA PRO A 64 7.21 -12.95 -1.06
C PRO A 64 7.05 -11.46 -1.40
N ILE A 65 7.00 -10.56 -0.40
CA ILE A 65 7.07 -9.11 -0.63
C ILE A 65 8.52 -8.71 -0.94
N ASP A 66 9.46 -9.11 -0.10
CA ASP A 66 10.88 -8.81 -0.29
C ASP A 66 11.43 -9.48 -1.55
N ASP A 67 11.09 -10.74 -1.79
CA ASP A 67 11.50 -11.49 -2.99
C ASP A 67 11.02 -10.83 -4.31
N CYS A 68 10.02 -9.94 -4.25
CA CYS A 68 9.47 -9.20 -5.40
C CYS A 68 10.22 -7.89 -5.74
N TRP A 69 10.76 -7.18 -4.73
CA TRP A 69 11.46 -5.90 -4.92
C TRP A 69 12.98 -6.00 -4.71
N LYS A 70 13.42 -6.74 -3.70
CA LYS A 70 14.82 -6.83 -3.23
C LYS A 70 15.70 -7.65 -4.16
N CYS A 71 15.07 -8.51 -4.96
CA CYS A 71 15.72 -9.32 -6.00
C CYS A 71 15.67 -8.68 -7.40
N ASP A 72 15.21 -7.43 -7.51
CA ASP A 72 15.50 -6.59 -8.66
C ASP A 72 16.89 -5.94 -8.45
N PRO A 73 17.94 -6.28 -9.21
CA PRO A 73 19.25 -5.65 -9.05
C PRO A 73 19.23 -4.16 -9.40
N ASP A 74 18.20 -3.69 -10.11
CA ASP A 74 17.99 -2.31 -10.53
C ASP A 74 16.91 -1.59 -9.69
N TRP A 75 16.55 -2.13 -8.51
CA TRP A 75 15.55 -1.56 -7.59
C TRP A 75 15.78 -0.08 -7.27
N ALA A 76 17.05 0.35 -7.27
CA ALA A 76 17.47 1.71 -6.91
C ALA A 76 16.99 2.76 -7.93
N ASN A 77 16.82 2.35 -9.20
CA ASN A 77 16.24 3.14 -10.29
C ASN A 77 14.73 2.84 -10.41
N ASN A 78 14.32 1.57 -10.27
CA ASN A 78 12.94 1.11 -10.41
C ASN A 78 12.10 1.23 -9.11
N ARG A 79 12.35 2.23 -8.26
CA ARG A 79 11.80 2.31 -6.88
C ARG A 79 10.28 2.18 -6.81
N GLN A 80 9.56 2.81 -7.74
CA GLN A 80 8.09 2.75 -7.82
C GLN A 80 7.53 1.33 -8.06
N ARG A 81 8.35 0.35 -8.47
CA ARG A 81 7.97 -1.07 -8.56
C ARG A 81 7.59 -1.69 -7.21
N LEU A 82 8.08 -1.14 -6.09
CA LEU A 82 7.74 -1.61 -4.74
C LEU A 82 6.21 -1.64 -4.50
N ALA A 83 5.46 -0.71 -5.10
CA ALA A 83 4.00 -0.66 -5.03
C ALA A 83 3.30 -1.89 -5.67
N ASP A 84 3.96 -2.60 -6.61
CA ASP A 84 3.41 -3.82 -7.23
C ASP A 84 3.67 -5.10 -6.41
N CYS A 85 4.39 -4.99 -5.28
CA CYS A 85 4.75 -6.10 -4.40
C CYS A 85 3.85 -6.26 -3.16
N ALA A 86 2.87 -5.38 -2.96
CA ALA A 86 1.91 -5.46 -1.86
C ALA A 86 0.99 -6.70 -1.98
N ILE A 87 0.69 -7.35 -0.85
CA ILE A 87 -0.18 -8.54 -0.77
C ILE A 87 -1.17 -8.44 0.41
N GLY A 88 -2.19 -9.31 0.41
CA GLY A 88 -3.23 -9.32 1.46
C GLY A 88 -4.23 -8.18 1.30
N PHE A 89 -4.80 -7.69 2.40
CA PHE A 89 -5.80 -6.61 2.35
C PHE A 89 -5.27 -5.30 1.75
N GLY A 90 -3.96 -5.06 1.85
CA GLY A 90 -3.28 -3.89 1.27
C GLY A 90 -2.84 -4.05 -0.19
N GLN A 91 -3.17 -5.15 -0.90
CA GLN A 91 -2.62 -5.45 -2.24
C GLN A 91 -2.92 -4.43 -3.37
N TYR A 92 -3.68 -3.36 -3.07
CA TYR A 92 -4.02 -2.28 -4.00
C TYR A 92 -3.46 -0.91 -3.56
N THR A 93 -2.62 -0.83 -2.52
CA THR A 93 -1.98 0.43 -2.11
C THR A 93 -0.87 0.82 -3.09
N LEU A 94 -1.03 1.97 -3.76
CA LEU A 94 -0.04 2.46 -4.71
C LEU A 94 0.99 3.44 -4.11
N GLY A 95 0.63 4.15 -3.03
CA GLY A 95 1.47 5.25 -2.51
C GLY A 95 1.70 6.32 -3.58
N GLY A 96 2.92 6.84 -3.67
CA GLY A 96 3.34 7.79 -4.71
C GLY A 96 3.56 7.21 -6.13
N LYS A 97 3.13 5.97 -6.42
CA LYS A 97 3.36 5.36 -7.73
C LYS A 97 2.67 6.14 -8.85
N GLY A 98 3.43 6.54 -9.87
CA GLY A 98 3.00 7.42 -10.95
C GLY A 98 3.19 8.91 -10.65
N GLY A 99 3.66 9.27 -9.46
CA GLY A 99 4.07 10.62 -9.08
C GLY A 99 5.53 10.93 -9.45
N GLU A 100 5.91 12.19 -9.21
CA GLU A 100 7.26 12.71 -9.42
C GLU A 100 8.15 12.46 -8.20
N TYR A 101 9.45 12.17 -8.41
CA TYR A 101 10.34 11.88 -7.28
C TYR A 101 10.71 13.14 -6.49
N TYR A 102 10.18 13.29 -5.27
CA TYR A 102 10.64 14.32 -4.34
C TYR A 102 11.94 13.92 -3.64
N ILE A 103 12.94 14.82 -3.65
CA ILE A 103 14.20 14.64 -2.93
C ILE A 103 14.22 15.60 -1.73
N VAL A 104 14.23 15.04 -0.52
CA VAL A 104 14.45 15.81 0.71
C VAL A 104 15.91 16.23 0.79
N THR A 105 16.16 17.55 0.87
CA THR A 105 17.49 18.16 0.95
C THR A 105 17.69 18.99 2.22
N ASP A 106 16.61 19.29 2.95
CA ASP A 106 16.60 20.04 4.21
C ASP A 106 15.93 19.18 5.29
N SER A 107 16.58 19.04 6.44
CA SER A 107 16.10 18.27 7.60
C SER A 107 15.49 19.15 8.70
N SER A 108 15.35 20.47 8.47
CA SER A 108 14.69 21.38 9.40
C SER A 108 13.18 21.16 9.44
N ASP A 109 12.60 21.28 10.65
CA ASP A 109 11.17 21.09 10.91
C ASP A 109 10.63 22.15 11.90
N ASP A 110 11.32 23.30 11.97
CA ASP A 110 11.12 24.34 12.99
C ASP A 110 9.80 25.13 12.82
N ASP A 111 9.19 25.07 11.63
CA ASP A 111 7.90 25.70 11.33
C ASP A 111 6.91 24.66 10.79
N ALA A 112 5.95 24.30 11.65
CA ALA A 112 4.88 23.36 11.32
C ALA A 112 3.74 23.98 10.48
N VAL A 113 3.75 25.28 10.25
CA VAL A 113 2.73 26.04 9.49
C VAL A 113 3.23 26.43 8.10
N THR A 114 4.48 26.91 7.98
CA THR A 114 5.07 27.38 6.71
C THR A 114 6.09 26.38 6.18
N HIS A 115 5.63 25.42 5.38
CA HIS A 115 6.48 24.33 4.90
C HIS A 115 7.41 24.81 3.76
N LYS A 116 8.71 24.54 3.89
CA LYS A 116 9.72 24.97 2.90
C LYS A 116 9.99 23.86 1.88
N PRO A 117 10.06 24.16 0.57
CA PRO A 117 10.62 23.24 -0.42
C PRO A 117 12.03 22.77 0.00
N GLY A 118 12.32 21.48 -0.22
CA GLY A 118 13.49 20.78 0.33
C GLY A 118 13.20 19.98 1.60
N THR A 119 12.16 20.31 2.38
CA THR A 119 11.82 19.61 3.63
C THR A 119 10.90 18.40 3.41
N LEU A 120 10.98 17.41 4.30
CA LEU A 120 10.06 16.26 4.31
C LEU A 120 8.60 16.69 4.51
N ARG A 121 8.34 17.65 5.40
CA ARG A 121 6.97 18.12 5.71
C ARG A 121 6.28 18.75 4.50
N TYR A 122 7.03 19.47 3.66
CA TYR A 122 6.50 20.03 2.41
C TYR A 122 6.00 18.93 1.46
N ALA A 123 6.77 17.85 1.27
CA ALA A 123 6.39 16.76 0.37
C ALA A 123 5.16 15.99 0.87
N VAL A 124 5.13 15.63 2.16
CA VAL A 124 4.06 14.82 2.77
C VAL A 124 2.69 15.54 2.78
N LEU A 125 2.66 16.85 2.51
CA LEU A 125 1.45 17.67 2.48
C LEU A 125 1.00 18.09 1.06
N GLN A 126 1.62 17.58 -0.01
CA GLN A 126 1.12 17.81 -1.37
C GLN A 126 -0.13 16.94 -1.64
N GLU A 127 -1.03 17.45 -2.48
CA GLU A 127 -2.24 16.71 -2.91
C GLU A 127 -1.93 15.68 -4.02
N GLU A 128 -0.86 15.92 -4.79
CA GLU A 128 -0.36 15.04 -5.86
C GLU A 128 0.64 13.99 -5.30
N PRO A 129 0.75 12.80 -5.92
CA PRO A 129 1.67 11.75 -5.49
C PRO A 129 3.15 12.13 -5.67
N LEU A 130 3.98 11.73 -4.68
CA LEU A 130 5.44 11.91 -4.59
C LEU A 130 6.15 10.68 -3.97
#